data_AF-A0A5A7VHC2-F1
#
_entry.id   AF-A0A5A7VHC2-F1
#
_cell.length_a   1.000
_cell.length_b   1.000
_cell.length_c   1.000
_cell.angle_alpha   90.00
_cell.angle_beta   90.00
_cell.angle_gamma   90.00
#
_symmetry.space_group_name_H-M   'P 1'
#
loop_
_entity.id
_entity.type
_entity.pdbx_description
1 polymer ?
#
loop_
_entity_poly.entity_id
_entity_poly.type
_entity_poly.pdbx_seq_one_letter_code
_entity_poly.pdbx_strand_id
1 'polypeptide(L)'
;MEQPHSHQSSLSPDISCPLASSSSPSAHEDSTGACGTCRKCGDPTTFAPPPLSWTSEVSPPPNYRPIRAAAINLPPNEQSRQAIILSPVPQSEKVLPVAPPFLFQAPSKKIQSPDHIRSFNDSDTGKNFLGFIVALSESMRGHKISDPCHQSDTVNTIISILHTLIDWVDEIPPTEQAARYGNVSYQTWHSRLVENSEDFMIRLLPDDWRSATVELVPYFTDSFGNSSRIDYGTGHETNFAAWLYCLARLGIIKEEDYHAVVARVFVKYLELMRKLQLVYCLEPAGSHGVWGLDDYHFLPFIFGSSQLIDHKYMKPKSIHNPDILENFSSEYLYLSCIAFVKKEKKGLFAEHSPLLDDISGVPAWKKVNSGLLKMYKAEVLEKVPIMQHFLFGWLIKWYDSLLHLFFFFFFPFLYYVGFCLFTRIETSCQKVAL
;
A
#
# COMPACT_ATOMS: atom_id res chain seq x y z
N MET A 1 35.87 77.86 15.33
CA MET A 1 34.48 77.83 14.82
C MET A 1 33.74 76.79 15.65
N GLU A 2 32.57 77.16 16.15
CA GLU A 2 32.07 76.94 17.52
C GLU A 2 31.81 75.49 17.98
N GLN A 3 31.72 75.43 19.31
CA GLN A 3 31.75 74.29 20.24
C GLN A 3 30.32 73.89 20.73
N PRO A 4 30.18 72.86 21.61
CA PRO A 4 29.05 71.90 21.69
C PRO A 4 28.22 72.01 23.00
N HIS A 5 27.67 70.86 23.49
CA HIS A 5 27.07 70.54 24.82
C HIS A 5 25.51 70.44 24.85
N SER A 6 24.82 69.61 25.66
CA SER A 6 25.12 68.61 26.71
C SER A 6 23.84 67.87 27.15
N HIS A 7 24.00 66.72 27.81
CA HIS A 7 23.04 65.98 28.65
C HIS A 7 22.46 66.80 29.85
N GLN A 8 21.24 66.49 30.32
CA GLN A 8 20.94 65.87 31.64
C GLN A 8 19.44 65.88 32.04
N SER A 9 19.14 64.97 32.96
CA SER A 9 17.91 64.54 33.65
C SER A 9 17.19 65.56 34.54
N SER A 10 15.89 65.33 34.82
CA SER A 10 15.32 64.96 36.16
C SER A 10 13.86 65.44 36.41
N LEU A 11 13.19 64.72 37.33
CA LEU A 11 12.05 65.09 38.21
C LEU A 11 10.60 64.63 37.88
N SER A 12 10.06 63.81 38.79
CA SER A 12 8.63 63.62 39.12
C SER A 12 8.14 64.76 40.05
N PRO A 13 6.81 64.95 40.29
CA PRO A 13 6.13 64.22 41.39
C PRO A 13 4.59 63.98 41.25
N ASP A 14 4.10 63.13 42.17
CA ASP A 14 2.77 62.88 42.77
C ASP A 14 1.51 63.67 42.37
N ILE A 15 0.33 63.02 42.49
CA ILE A 15 -0.77 63.40 43.42
C ILE A 15 -1.94 62.36 43.43
N SER A 16 -2.43 62.16 44.66
CA SER A 16 -3.44 61.31 45.33
C SER A 16 -4.91 61.19 44.83
N CYS A 17 -5.53 60.05 45.22
CA CYS A 17 -6.96 59.77 45.56
C CYS A 17 -7.64 60.85 46.47
N PRO A 18 -8.98 60.88 46.82
CA PRO A 18 -9.83 59.72 47.26
C PRO A 18 -11.40 59.85 47.31
N LEU A 19 -12.05 58.86 47.98
CA LEU A 19 -13.36 58.80 48.70
C LEU A 19 -14.67 58.58 47.89
N ALA A 20 -15.45 57.49 48.05
CA ALA A 20 -16.27 56.98 49.20
C ALA A 20 -17.47 57.92 49.52
N SER A 21 -18.72 57.55 49.83
CA SER A 21 -19.48 56.34 50.19
C SER A 21 -20.97 56.75 50.29
N SER A 22 -21.98 55.92 50.03
CA SER A 22 -22.85 55.28 51.07
C SER A 22 -24.36 55.40 50.74
N SER A 23 -25.13 54.39 51.18
CA SER A 23 -26.54 54.41 51.69
C SER A 23 -27.60 53.53 50.97
N SER A 24 -28.15 52.60 51.76
CA SER A 24 -29.32 51.71 51.59
C SER A 24 -30.62 52.40 52.13
N PRO A 25 -31.81 51.76 52.35
CA PRO A 25 -32.43 50.46 51.91
C PRO A 25 -33.95 50.54 51.53
N SER A 26 -34.57 49.44 51.03
CA SER A 26 -35.98 48.93 51.27
C SER A 26 -36.41 47.95 50.15
N ALA A 27 -36.64 46.65 50.42
CA ALA A 27 -37.89 45.94 50.81
C ALA A 27 -38.86 45.59 49.66
N HIS A 28 -38.93 44.30 49.27
CA HIS A 28 -40.15 43.43 49.18
C HIS A 28 -39.96 42.17 48.28
N GLU A 29 -40.31 41.02 48.88
CA GLU A 29 -41.01 39.82 48.37
C GLU A 29 -40.47 38.88 47.26
N ASP A 30 -40.20 37.65 47.73
CA ASP A 30 -40.30 36.31 47.14
C ASP A 30 -40.74 36.12 45.68
N SER A 31 -39.90 35.44 44.90
CA SER A 31 -40.27 34.14 44.31
C SER A 31 -39.03 33.36 43.85
N THR A 32 -39.06 32.07 44.14
CA THR A 32 -37.99 31.10 44.04
C THR A 32 -37.71 30.66 42.60
N GLY A 33 -36.47 30.85 42.13
CA GLY A 33 -35.97 30.30 40.88
C GLY A 33 -34.51 29.88 41.03
N ALA A 34 -34.25 28.58 41.12
CA ALA A 34 -32.93 28.01 41.33
C ALA A 34 -31.98 28.36 40.17
N CYS A 35 -30.94 29.14 40.46
CA CYS A 35 -29.85 29.45 39.54
C CYS A 35 -28.87 28.25 39.48
N GLY A 36 -28.66 27.68 38.29
CA GLY A 36 -27.72 26.59 38.07
C GLY A 36 -26.27 27.06 38.23
N THR A 37 -25.48 26.33 39.01
CA THR A 37 -24.05 26.60 39.21
C THR A 37 -23.18 25.69 38.34
N CYS A 38 -22.02 26.20 37.94
CA CYS A 38 -21.04 25.45 37.14
C CYS A 38 -20.48 24.25 37.92
N ARG A 39 -20.59 23.04 37.37
CA ARG A 39 -20.24 21.77 38.05
C ARG A 39 -18.73 21.54 38.27
N LYS A 40 -17.85 22.48 37.89
CA LYS A 40 -16.39 22.44 38.14
C LYS A 40 -15.89 23.46 39.17
N CYS A 41 -16.56 24.60 39.36
CA CYS A 41 -16.10 25.65 40.30
C CYS A 41 -17.20 26.26 41.19
N GLY A 42 -18.48 25.97 40.95
CA GLY A 42 -19.57 26.40 41.82
C GLY A 42 -20.08 27.83 41.58
N ASP A 43 -19.52 28.59 40.65
CA ASP A 43 -19.97 29.97 40.38
C ASP A 43 -21.31 30.03 39.60
N PRO A 44 -22.13 31.09 39.79
CA PRO A 44 -23.37 31.30 39.05
C PRO A 44 -23.11 31.68 37.58
N THR A 45 -23.82 31.09 36.64
CA THR A 45 -23.70 31.41 35.20
C THR A 45 -24.71 32.49 34.76
N THR A 46 -24.25 33.54 34.08
CA THR A 46 -25.02 34.71 33.64
C THR A 46 -25.74 34.56 32.29
N PHE A 47 -25.84 33.36 31.73
CA PHE A 47 -26.51 33.13 30.44
C PHE A 47 -27.71 32.21 30.60
N ALA A 48 -28.87 32.65 30.10
CA ALA A 48 -30.10 31.86 30.06
C ALA A 48 -29.96 30.66 29.09
N PRO A 49 -30.46 29.46 29.43
CA PRO A 49 -30.47 28.33 28.52
C PRO A 49 -31.43 28.61 27.33
N PRO A 50 -31.11 28.14 26.11
CA PRO A 50 -31.98 28.32 24.96
C PRO A 50 -33.30 27.54 25.12
N PRO A 51 -34.41 28.02 24.51
CA PRO A 51 -35.74 27.44 24.70
C PRO A 51 -35.85 26.02 24.12
N LEU A 52 -36.55 25.15 24.86
CA LEU A 52 -36.90 23.78 24.48
C LEU A 52 -37.99 23.77 23.40
N SER A 53 -37.60 23.74 22.12
CA SER A 53 -38.51 23.40 21.03
C SER A 53 -38.31 21.94 20.61
N TRP A 54 -39.14 21.05 21.14
CA TRP A 54 -39.26 19.67 20.65
C TRP A 54 -40.21 19.65 19.45
N THR A 55 -39.65 19.69 18.24
CA THR A 55 -40.34 19.23 17.04
C THR A 55 -39.91 17.79 16.75
N SER A 56 -40.89 16.90 16.68
CA SER A 56 -40.73 15.47 16.38
C SER A 56 -40.16 15.24 14.98
N GLU A 57 -38.84 15.22 14.84
CA GLU A 57 -38.10 14.61 13.73
C GLU A 57 -36.60 14.56 14.10
N VAL A 58 -36.24 13.66 15.03
CA VAL A 58 -34.83 13.41 15.39
C VAL A 58 -34.61 11.91 15.51
N SER A 59 -33.72 11.39 14.66
CA SER A 59 -33.23 10.01 14.69
C SER A 59 -32.75 9.59 16.08
N PRO A 60 -32.92 8.32 16.49
CA PRO A 60 -32.53 7.89 17.83
C PRO A 60 -31.01 8.11 18.05
N PRO A 61 -30.60 8.46 19.29
CA PRO A 61 -29.19 8.67 19.59
C PRO A 61 -28.38 7.39 19.34
N PRO A 62 -27.11 7.50 18.90
CA PRO A 62 -26.28 6.32 18.67
C PRO A 62 -26.13 5.53 19.97
N ASN A 63 -26.40 4.22 19.89
CA ASN A 63 -26.22 3.30 21.01
C ASN A 63 -24.78 3.38 21.55
N TYR A 64 -24.63 3.87 22.77
CA TYR A 64 -23.38 3.82 23.50
C TYR A 64 -22.99 2.34 23.75
N ARG A 65 -21.89 1.89 23.15
CA ARG A 65 -21.30 0.56 23.39
C ARG A 65 -20.06 0.68 24.29
N PRO A 66 -19.93 -0.11 25.38
CA PRO A 66 -18.80 -0.02 26.31
C PRO A 66 -17.43 -0.33 25.69
N ILE A 67 -16.38 0.32 26.22
CA ILE A 67 -14.97 0.42 25.78
C ILE A 67 -14.17 -0.92 25.78
N ARG A 68 -14.81 -2.09 25.94
CA ARG A 68 -14.10 -3.38 26.03
C ARG A 68 -14.80 -4.52 25.28
N ALA A 69 -15.08 -4.32 24.00
CA ALA A 69 -15.41 -5.40 23.07
C ALA A 69 -14.17 -5.78 22.23
N ALA A 70 -14.01 -7.07 21.93
CA ALA A 70 -12.82 -7.63 21.30
C ALA A 70 -12.46 -6.98 19.95
N ALA A 71 -11.15 -6.82 19.73
CA ALA A 71 -10.51 -6.10 18.66
C ALA A 71 -10.84 -6.62 17.25
N ILE A 72 -10.58 -5.75 16.26
CA ILE A 72 -10.79 -5.82 14.82
C ILE A 72 -12.06 -5.01 14.44
N ASN A 73 -11.88 -3.77 13.97
CA ASN A 73 -12.84 -2.88 13.28
C ASN A 73 -12.28 -2.38 11.92
N LEU A 74 -12.69 -3.05 10.84
CA LEU A 74 -12.43 -2.87 9.41
C LEU A 74 -13.81 -2.91 8.69
N PRO A 75 -14.06 -2.24 7.54
CA PRO A 75 -15.42 -1.87 7.11
C PRO A 75 -16.10 -2.90 6.15
N PRO A 76 -17.26 -2.54 5.55
CA PRO A 76 -18.60 -2.87 5.99
C PRO A 76 -19.09 -4.21 5.40
N ASN A 77 -18.42 -5.32 5.68
CA ASN A 77 -19.10 -6.61 5.67
C ASN A 77 -18.36 -7.57 6.60
N GLU A 78 -18.99 -7.89 7.75
CA GLU A 78 -18.48 -8.87 8.72
C GLU A 78 -18.10 -10.19 8.03
N GLN A 79 -18.82 -10.56 6.97
CA GLN A 79 -18.58 -11.74 6.15
C GLN A 79 -17.23 -11.70 5.41
N SER A 80 -16.86 -10.60 4.77
CA SER A 80 -15.56 -10.48 4.07
C SER A 80 -14.38 -10.58 5.06
N ARG A 81 -14.56 -10.03 6.26
CA ARG A 81 -13.55 -10.03 7.32
C ARG A 81 -13.33 -11.43 7.86
N GLN A 82 -14.43 -12.14 8.11
CA GLN A 82 -14.39 -13.51 8.57
C GLN A 82 -13.79 -14.44 7.50
N ALA A 83 -14.08 -14.19 6.22
CA ALA A 83 -13.46 -14.91 5.10
C ALA A 83 -11.93 -14.72 5.06
N ILE A 84 -11.43 -13.49 5.23
CA ILE A 84 -9.98 -13.21 5.29
C ILE A 84 -9.32 -13.90 6.50
N ILE A 85 -9.96 -13.87 7.67
CA ILE A 85 -9.41 -14.50 8.88
C ILE A 85 -9.28 -16.02 8.69
N LEU A 86 -10.30 -16.65 8.09
CA LEU A 86 -10.38 -18.10 7.89
C LEU A 86 -9.58 -18.60 6.69
N SER A 87 -9.19 -17.72 5.75
CA SER A 87 -8.41 -18.13 4.58
C SER A 87 -7.03 -18.68 4.99
N PRO A 88 -6.48 -19.67 4.27
CA PRO A 88 -5.13 -20.15 4.55
C PRO A 88 -4.10 -19.04 4.31
N VAL A 89 -3.05 -19.00 5.13
CA VAL A 89 -1.92 -18.08 4.87
C VAL A 89 -1.24 -18.54 3.58
N PRO A 90 -1.06 -17.66 2.58
CA PRO A 90 -0.27 -17.98 1.40
C PRO A 90 1.11 -18.49 1.78
N GLN A 91 1.60 -19.51 1.07
CA GLN A 91 2.93 -20.10 1.29
C GLN A 91 3.88 -19.67 0.19
N SER A 92 5.18 -19.67 0.48
CA SER A 92 6.20 -19.41 -0.53
C SER A 92 6.23 -20.52 -1.57
N GLU A 93 6.49 -20.14 -2.81
CA GLU A 93 6.71 -21.08 -3.90
C GLU A 93 8.00 -20.73 -4.64
N LYS A 94 8.73 -21.77 -5.03
CA LYS A 94 9.92 -21.61 -5.84
C LYS A 94 9.54 -21.12 -7.24
N VAL A 95 10.20 -20.06 -7.70
CA VAL A 95 10.05 -19.58 -9.07
C VAL A 95 10.92 -20.42 -9.99
N LEU A 96 10.31 -21.14 -10.92
CA LEU A 96 11.04 -21.97 -11.88
C LEU A 96 11.46 -21.13 -13.10
N PRO A 97 12.76 -21.11 -13.45
CA PRO A 97 13.22 -20.47 -14.68
C PRO A 97 12.56 -21.08 -15.92
N VAL A 98 12.22 -20.25 -16.89
CA VAL A 98 11.63 -20.68 -18.15
C VAL A 98 12.67 -21.33 -19.05
N ALA A 99 12.23 -22.30 -19.86
CA ALA A 99 13.05 -23.00 -20.84
C ALA A 99 12.59 -22.68 -22.27
N PRO A 100 13.48 -22.76 -23.28
CA PRO A 100 13.12 -22.64 -24.69
C PRO A 100 12.08 -23.69 -25.14
N PRO A 101 11.26 -23.41 -26.18
CA PRO A 101 11.25 -22.18 -26.96
C PRO A 101 10.56 -21.01 -26.23
N PHE A 102 11.16 -19.82 -26.34
CA PHE A 102 10.60 -18.60 -25.77
C PHE A 102 9.59 -17.97 -26.73
N LEU A 103 8.42 -17.58 -26.23
CA LEU A 103 7.35 -16.97 -27.02
C LEU A 103 6.93 -15.63 -26.39
N PHE A 104 7.92 -14.77 -26.12
CA PHE A 104 7.68 -13.46 -25.54
C PHE A 104 6.70 -12.65 -26.39
N GLN A 105 5.78 -11.98 -25.72
CA GLN A 105 4.73 -11.21 -26.38
C GLN A 105 4.41 -9.97 -25.55
N ALA A 106 3.92 -8.93 -26.21
CA ALA A 106 3.40 -7.76 -25.51
C ALA A 106 2.24 -8.20 -24.60
N PRO A 107 2.33 -7.99 -23.27
CA PRO A 107 1.32 -8.45 -22.35
C PRO A 107 0.06 -7.58 -22.46
N SER A 108 -1.08 -8.14 -22.09
CA SER A 108 -2.39 -7.49 -22.24
C SER A 108 -3.27 -7.69 -21.01
N LYS A 109 -4.22 -6.78 -20.81
CA LYS A 109 -5.20 -6.85 -19.73
C LYS A 109 -6.24 -7.94 -20.05
N LYS A 110 -6.51 -8.82 -19.09
CA LYS A 110 -7.45 -9.96 -19.24
C LYS A 110 -8.56 -10.00 -18.19
N ILE A 111 -8.32 -9.46 -17.00
CA ILE A 111 -9.28 -9.49 -15.91
C ILE A 111 -10.37 -8.44 -16.14
N GLN A 112 -11.63 -8.89 -16.18
CA GLN A 112 -12.81 -8.04 -16.36
C GLN A 112 -13.93 -8.37 -15.36
N SER A 113 -13.82 -9.50 -14.66
CA SER A 113 -14.86 -10.01 -13.77
C SER A 113 -14.25 -10.70 -12.55
N PRO A 114 -15.02 -10.89 -11.47
CA PRO A 114 -14.58 -11.69 -10.32
C PRO A 114 -14.24 -13.15 -10.67
N ASP A 115 -14.87 -13.72 -11.71
CA ASP A 115 -14.55 -15.08 -12.19
C ASP A 115 -13.15 -15.15 -12.83
N HIS A 116 -12.76 -14.11 -13.58
CA HIS A 116 -11.42 -14.02 -14.15
C HIS A 116 -10.35 -13.99 -13.05
N ILE A 117 -10.61 -13.27 -11.97
CA ILE A 117 -9.75 -13.24 -10.78
C ILE A 117 -9.62 -14.63 -10.16
N ARG A 118 -10.74 -15.32 -9.92
CA ARG A 118 -10.73 -16.67 -9.35
C ARG A 118 -9.89 -17.61 -10.22
N SER A 119 -10.14 -17.61 -11.53
CA SER A 119 -9.39 -18.41 -12.50
C SER A 119 -7.89 -18.13 -12.45
N PHE A 120 -7.48 -16.86 -12.35
CA PHE A 120 -6.07 -16.51 -12.22
C PHE A 120 -5.47 -16.98 -10.89
N ASN A 121 -6.12 -16.69 -9.77
CA ASN A 121 -5.61 -17.03 -8.44
C ASN A 121 -5.54 -18.55 -8.19
N ASP A 122 -6.40 -19.33 -8.85
CA ASP A 122 -6.39 -20.80 -8.77
C ASP A 122 -5.39 -21.43 -9.75
N SER A 123 -4.93 -20.70 -10.76
CA SER A 123 -3.91 -21.15 -11.71
C SER A 123 -2.52 -21.27 -11.07
N ASP A 124 -1.67 -22.12 -11.65
CA ASP A 124 -0.27 -22.26 -11.21
C ASP A 124 0.50 -20.94 -11.32
N THR A 125 0.22 -20.12 -12.35
CA THR A 125 0.86 -18.80 -12.51
C THR A 125 0.50 -17.87 -11.36
N GLY A 126 -0.79 -17.81 -10.98
CA GLY A 126 -1.26 -16.93 -9.90
C GLY A 126 -0.76 -17.37 -8.53
N LYS A 127 -0.75 -18.69 -8.26
CA LYS A 127 -0.18 -19.26 -7.04
C LYS A 127 1.32 -18.98 -6.94
N ASN A 128 2.07 -19.19 -8.01
CA ASN A 128 3.52 -18.95 -8.02
C ASN A 128 3.88 -17.47 -7.89
N PHE A 129 3.09 -16.57 -8.50
CA PHE A 129 3.25 -15.13 -8.31
C PHE A 129 3.05 -14.72 -6.84
N LEU A 130 1.96 -15.16 -6.21
CA LEU A 130 1.74 -14.90 -4.78
C LEU A 130 2.81 -15.57 -3.91
N GLY A 131 3.23 -16.79 -4.26
CA GLY A 131 4.30 -17.51 -3.59
C GLY A 131 5.66 -16.80 -3.68
N PHE A 132 5.94 -16.11 -4.80
CA PHE A 132 7.11 -15.24 -4.94
C PHE A 132 7.06 -14.06 -3.96
N ILE A 133 5.91 -13.39 -3.81
CA ILE A 133 5.74 -12.33 -2.80
C ILE A 133 5.99 -12.86 -1.38
N VAL A 134 5.49 -14.05 -1.07
CA VAL A 134 5.73 -14.70 0.22
C VAL A 134 7.22 -15.00 0.40
N ALA A 135 7.91 -15.51 -0.63
CA ALA A 135 9.35 -15.78 -0.59
C ALA A 135 10.17 -14.50 -0.34
N LEU A 136 9.83 -13.39 -0.99
CA LEU A 136 10.42 -12.07 -0.72
C LEU A 136 10.14 -11.58 0.72
N SER A 137 8.94 -11.85 1.25
CA SER A 137 8.63 -11.56 2.64
C SER A 137 9.48 -12.39 3.59
N GLU A 138 9.61 -13.68 3.34
CA GLU A 138 10.38 -14.60 4.17
C GLU A 138 11.88 -14.29 4.16
N SER A 139 12.44 -13.84 3.04
CA SER A 139 13.86 -13.43 2.97
C SER A 139 14.20 -12.24 3.86
N MET A 140 13.21 -11.47 4.29
CA MET A 140 13.40 -10.34 5.21
C MET A 140 13.27 -10.71 6.69
N ARG A 141 12.90 -11.96 7.03
CA ARG A 141 12.58 -12.34 8.41
C ARG A 141 13.74 -12.08 9.37
N GLY A 142 13.52 -11.23 10.36
CA GLY A 142 14.51 -10.94 11.41
C GLY A 142 15.71 -10.10 10.96
N HIS A 143 15.69 -9.54 9.75
CA HIS A 143 16.78 -8.76 9.20
C HIS A 143 16.42 -7.28 9.05
N LYS A 144 17.40 -6.40 9.28
CA LYS A 144 17.29 -4.96 9.02
C LYS A 144 17.54 -4.64 7.56
N ILE A 145 17.13 -3.45 7.15
CA ILE A 145 17.50 -2.90 5.84
C ILE A 145 19.02 -2.82 5.72
N SER A 146 19.75 -2.35 6.73
CA SER A 146 21.21 -2.19 6.64
C SER A 146 22.02 -3.49 6.73
N ASP A 147 21.39 -4.63 7.03
CA ASP A 147 22.13 -5.90 7.20
C ASP A 147 22.86 -6.27 5.89
N PRO A 148 24.09 -6.81 5.98
CA PRO A 148 24.81 -7.31 4.81
C PRO A 148 24.04 -8.43 4.11
N CYS A 149 23.98 -8.38 2.79
CA CYS A 149 23.32 -9.39 1.96
C CYS A 149 24.04 -9.55 0.61
N HIS A 150 23.76 -10.67 -0.07
CA HIS A 150 24.24 -10.90 -1.43
C HIS A 150 23.62 -9.87 -2.39
N GLN A 151 24.46 -9.20 -3.18
CA GLN A 151 24.04 -8.23 -4.19
C GLN A 151 24.71 -8.61 -5.51
N SER A 152 23.95 -9.23 -6.40
CA SER A 152 24.41 -9.51 -7.77
C SER A 152 24.55 -8.24 -8.60
N ASP A 153 25.24 -8.35 -9.73
CA ASP A 153 25.34 -7.27 -10.72
C ASP A 153 23.95 -6.83 -11.18
N THR A 154 23.03 -7.79 -11.39
CA THR A 154 21.63 -7.51 -11.71
C THR A 154 20.98 -6.59 -10.67
N VAL A 155 21.07 -6.92 -9.38
CA VAL A 155 20.52 -6.09 -8.31
C VAL A 155 21.10 -4.68 -8.34
N ASN A 156 22.43 -4.55 -8.52
CA ASN A 156 23.11 -3.26 -8.62
C ASN A 156 22.66 -2.46 -9.86
N THR A 157 22.46 -3.13 -11.01
CA THR A 157 21.93 -2.49 -12.22
C THR A 157 20.51 -1.97 -12.00
N ILE A 158 19.63 -2.73 -11.34
CA ILE A 158 18.27 -2.27 -11.02
C ILE A 158 18.32 -1.04 -10.11
N ILE A 159 19.16 -1.06 -9.07
CA ILE A 159 19.35 0.10 -8.17
C ILE A 159 19.84 1.32 -8.95
N SER A 160 20.79 1.14 -9.88
CA SER A 160 21.29 2.23 -10.73
C SER A 160 20.21 2.79 -11.64
N ILE A 161 19.36 1.95 -12.23
CA ILE A 161 18.20 2.40 -13.03
C ILE A 161 17.26 3.23 -12.16
N LEU A 162 16.88 2.73 -10.98
CA LEU A 162 16.00 3.46 -10.06
C LEU A 162 16.62 4.79 -9.59
N HIS A 163 17.94 4.84 -9.39
CA HIS A 163 18.65 6.08 -9.09
C HIS A 163 18.50 7.09 -10.24
N THR A 164 18.74 6.68 -11.48
CA THR A 164 18.52 7.55 -12.66
C THR A 164 17.08 8.07 -12.71
N LEU A 165 16.09 7.24 -12.40
CA LEU A 165 14.69 7.67 -12.34
C LEU A 165 14.42 8.70 -11.24
N ILE A 166 15.13 8.60 -10.10
CA ILE A 166 15.07 9.59 -9.00
C ILE A 166 15.69 10.92 -9.41
N ASP A 167 16.84 10.88 -10.08
CA ASP A 167 17.55 12.06 -10.58
C ASP A 167 16.68 12.83 -11.58
N TRP A 168 15.96 12.11 -12.46
CA TRP A 168 15.03 12.75 -13.39
C TRP A 168 13.89 13.53 -12.73
N VAL A 169 13.53 13.21 -11.49
CA VAL A 169 12.54 14.02 -10.76
C VAL A 169 13.11 15.40 -10.42
N ASP A 170 14.42 15.49 -10.15
CA ASP A 170 15.09 16.78 -9.91
C ASP A 170 15.29 17.56 -11.20
N GLU A 171 15.56 16.86 -12.31
CA GLU A 171 15.69 17.46 -13.65
C GLU A 171 14.36 17.98 -14.23
N ILE A 172 13.23 17.46 -13.73
CA ILE A 172 11.88 17.77 -14.23
C ILE A 172 11.06 18.36 -13.08
N PRO A 173 11.29 19.63 -12.69
CA PRO A 173 10.59 20.24 -11.58
C PRO A 173 9.08 20.41 -11.87
N PRO A 174 8.24 20.50 -10.83
CA PRO A 174 6.82 20.73 -11.00
C PRO A 174 6.57 22.11 -11.63
N THR A 175 5.69 22.17 -12.63
CA THR A 175 5.25 23.45 -13.21
C THR A 175 4.25 24.14 -12.30
N GLU A 176 4.25 25.47 -12.29
CA GLU A 176 3.18 26.24 -11.65
C GLU A 176 1.83 25.93 -12.30
N GLN A 177 0.85 25.53 -11.50
CA GLN A 177 -0.49 25.21 -11.96
C GLN A 177 -1.53 25.59 -10.91
N ALA A 178 -2.75 25.89 -11.37
CA ALA A 178 -3.87 26.21 -10.49
C ALA A 178 -4.40 24.96 -9.75
N ALA A 179 -4.23 23.76 -10.33
CA ALA A 179 -4.72 22.52 -9.76
C ALA A 179 -3.85 22.07 -8.58
N ARG A 180 -4.52 21.69 -7.48
CA ARG A 180 -3.85 21.25 -6.23
C ARG A 180 -3.21 19.86 -6.32
N TYR A 181 -3.78 18.98 -7.14
CA TYR A 181 -3.34 17.60 -7.32
C TYR A 181 -2.95 17.35 -8.77
N GLY A 182 -2.11 16.35 -8.99
CA GLY A 182 -1.69 15.91 -10.31
C GLY A 182 -0.91 16.98 -11.08
N ASN A 183 0.38 17.12 -10.79
CA ASN A 183 1.24 18.04 -11.53
C ASN A 183 1.55 17.49 -12.92
N VAL A 184 1.28 18.27 -13.96
CA VAL A 184 1.47 17.85 -15.36
C VAL A 184 2.92 17.52 -15.72
N SER A 185 3.92 18.04 -14.98
CA SER A 185 5.33 17.64 -15.14
C SER A 185 5.56 16.14 -14.95
N TYR A 186 4.68 15.44 -14.23
CA TYR A 186 4.72 13.98 -14.14
C TYR A 186 4.59 13.31 -15.51
N GLN A 187 3.80 13.87 -16.42
CA GLN A 187 3.65 13.32 -17.77
C GLN A 187 4.95 13.41 -18.57
N THR A 188 5.73 14.49 -18.36
CA THR A 188 7.07 14.64 -18.93
C THR A 188 8.03 13.60 -18.36
N TRP A 189 8.03 13.41 -17.04
CA TRP A 189 8.84 12.38 -16.39
C TRP A 189 8.48 10.97 -16.87
N HIS A 190 7.19 10.66 -16.96
CA HIS A 190 6.68 9.35 -17.41
C HIS A 190 6.98 9.11 -18.89
N SER A 191 6.86 10.13 -19.74
CA SER A 191 7.23 10.02 -21.16
C SER A 191 8.72 9.67 -21.32
N ARG A 192 9.61 10.33 -20.56
CA ARG A 192 11.04 10.02 -20.56
C ARG A 192 11.33 8.60 -20.07
N LEU A 193 10.61 8.12 -19.05
CA LEU A 193 10.64 6.73 -18.61
C LEU A 193 10.29 5.77 -19.75
N VAL A 194 9.19 6.02 -20.46
CA VAL A 194 8.76 5.15 -21.57
C VAL A 194 9.80 5.12 -22.68
N GLU A 195 10.32 6.28 -23.09
CA GLU A 195 11.33 6.42 -24.15
C GLU A 195 12.63 5.67 -23.87
N ASN A 196 13.02 5.53 -22.59
CA ASN A 196 14.28 4.91 -22.18
C ASN A 196 14.10 3.47 -21.62
N SER A 197 12.86 2.99 -21.54
CA SER A 197 12.53 1.73 -20.88
C SER A 197 13.16 0.50 -21.56
N GLU A 198 13.24 0.49 -22.88
CA GLU A 198 13.86 -0.61 -23.63
C GLU A 198 15.37 -0.69 -23.35
N ASP A 199 16.07 0.45 -23.33
CA ASP A 199 17.48 0.53 -22.98
C ASP A 199 17.76 0.04 -21.55
N PHE A 200 16.87 0.35 -20.60
CA PHE A 200 16.98 -0.18 -19.25
C PHE A 200 16.84 -1.71 -19.21
N MET A 201 15.91 -2.28 -19.97
CA MET A 201 15.76 -3.74 -20.04
C MET A 201 17.00 -4.38 -20.70
N ILE A 202 17.53 -3.77 -21.76
CA ILE A 202 18.75 -4.26 -22.42
C ILE A 202 19.95 -4.31 -21.47
N ARG A 203 20.08 -3.38 -20.52
CA ARG A 203 21.16 -3.41 -19.51
C ARG A 203 21.05 -4.59 -18.54
N LEU A 204 19.84 -5.12 -18.34
CA LEU A 204 19.56 -6.23 -17.42
C LEU A 204 19.61 -7.61 -18.10
N LEU A 205 19.30 -7.64 -19.39
CA LEU A 205 19.13 -8.88 -20.16
C LEU A 205 20.45 -9.32 -20.80
N PRO A 206 20.79 -10.61 -20.72
CA PRO A 206 21.77 -11.22 -21.62
C PRO A 206 21.35 -11.05 -23.10
N ASP A 207 22.31 -11.06 -24.02
CA ASP A 207 22.05 -10.83 -25.46
C ASP A 207 21.00 -11.78 -26.05
N ASP A 208 21.02 -13.05 -25.65
CA ASP A 208 20.09 -14.07 -26.12
C ASP A 208 18.63 -13.79 -25.71
N TRP A 209 18.41 -12.94 -24.70
CA TRP A 209 17.09 -12.66 -24.13
C TRP A 209 16.59 -11.26 -24.41
N ARG A 210 17.25 -10.51 -25.30
CA ARG A 210 16.79 -9.18 -25.74
C ARG A 210 15.35 -9.20 -26.29
N SER A 211 14.89 -10.32 -26.85
CA SER A 211 13.49 -10.45 -27.30
C SER A 211 12.47 -10.40 -26.16
N ALA A 212 12.89 -10.59 -24.90
CA ALA A 212 12.02 -10.46 -23.73
C ALA A 212 11.62 -9.01 -23.41
N THR A 213 12.29 -8.00 -23.99
CA THR A 213 11.95 -6.59 -23.77
C THR A 213 10.50 -6.28 -24.12
N VAL A 214 9.96 -6.90 -25.18
CA VAL A 214 8.57 -6.76 -25.61
C VAL A 214 7.57 -7.08 -24.49
N GLU A 215 7.95 -7.98 -23.59
CA GLU A 215 7.12 -8.38 -22.47
C GLU A 215 7.46 -7.62 -21.18
N LEU A 216 8.74 -7.38 -20.90
CA LEU A 216 9.19 -6.75 -19.65
C LEU A 216 8.89 -5.25 -19.58
N VAL A 217 9.03 -4.53 -20.70
CA VAL A 217 8.87 -3.07 -20.74
C VAL A 217 7.49 -2.65 -20.22
N PRO A 218 6.36 -3.24 -20.67
CA PRO A 218 5.05 -2.83 -20.17
C PRO A 218 4.84 -3.01 -18.66
N TYR A 219 5.36 -4.10 -18.05
CA TYR A 219 5.31 -4.27 -16.60
C TYR A 219 6.10 -3.16 -15.89
N PHE A 220 7.31 -2.86 -16.38
CA PHE A 220 8.17 -1.82 -15.81
C PHE A 220 7.54 -0.43 -15.93
N THR A 221 7.04 -0.05 -17.11
CA THR A 221 6.46 1.29 -17.32
C THR A 221 5.16 1.51 -16.56
N ASP A 222 4.39 0.45 -16.28
CA ASP A 222 3.15 0.52 -15.50
C ASP A 222 3.40 0.41 -13.98
N SER A 223 4.66 0.28 -13.53
CA SER A 223 5.04 0.15 -12.12
C SER A 223 5.03 1.46 -11.33
N PHE A 224 4.93 2.60 -12.02
CA PHE A 224 5.24 3.92 -11.45
C PHE A 224 4.07 4.91 -11.46
N GLY A 225 2.85 4.43 -11.78
CA GLY A 225 1.63 5.24 -11.83
C GLY A 225 1.08 5.40 -13.24
N ASN A 226 -0.04 6.11 -13.38
CA ASN A 226 -0.66 6.38 -14.67
C ASN A 226 -0.43 7.82 -15.15
N SER A 227 0.23 8.00 -16.29
CA SER A 227 0.53 9.33 -16.86
C SER A 227 -0.72 10.20 -17.07
N SER A 228 -1.80 9.64 -17.60
CA SER A 228 -3.01 10.41 -17.92
C SER A 228 -3.80 10.81 -16.68
N ARG A 229 -3.94 9.91 -15.70
CA ARG A 229 -4.67 10.18 -14.45
C ARG A 229 -3.82 10.86 -13.38
N ILE A 230 -2.49 10.84 -13.54
CA ILE A 230 -1.51 11.34 -12.57
C ILE A 230 -1.78 10.75 -11.18
N ASP A 231 -1.99 9.43 -11.16
CA ASP A 231 -2.30 8.65 -9.96
C ASP A 231 -1.33 7.48 -9.78
N TYR A 232 -1.22 6.99 -8.56
CA TYR A 232 -0.44 5.82 -8.19
C TYR A 232 -1.18 5.02 -7.11
N GLY A 233 -0.98 3.71 -7.06
CA GLY A 233 -1.61 2.85 -6.04
C GLY A 233 -1.12 1.42 -6.10
N THR A 234 -1.77 0.54 -5.34
CA THR A 234 -1.33 -0.85 -5.12
C THR A 234 -1.31 -1.71 -6.39
N GLY A 235 -2.08 -1.36 -7.42
CA GLY A 235 -2.01 -2.01 -8.73
C GLY A 235 -0.66 -1.78 -9.43
N HIS A 236 -0.13 -0.56 -9.36
CA HIS A 236 1.18 -0.20 -9.90
C HIS A 236 2.31 -0.84 -9.09
N GLU A 237 2.20 -0.84 -7.76
CA GLU A 237 3.10 -1.58 -6.87
C GLU A 237 3.14 -3.08 -7.22
N THR A 238 1.97 -3.65 -7.52
CA THR A 238 1.84 -5.06 -7.91
C THR A 238 2.45 -5.32 -9.29
N ASN A 239 2.40 -4.38 -10.23
CA ASN A 239 3.12 -4.46 -11.51
C ASN A 239 4.64 -4.37 -11.33
N PHE A 240 5.15 -3.62 -10.35
CA PHE A 240 6.58 -3.64 -10.02
C PHE A 240 7.01 -5.02 -9.51
N ALA A 241 6.21 -5.62 -8.64
CA ALA A 241 6.46 -6.98 -8.18
C ALA A 241 6.31 -8.02 -9.31
N ALA A 242 5.40 -7.83 -10.26
CA ALA A 242 5.26 -8.65 -11.46
C ALA A 242 6.49 -8.55 -12.37
N TRP A 243 7.05 -7.35 -12.54
CA TRP A 243 8.29 -7.16 -13.27
C TRP A 243 9.47 -7.92 -12.62
N LEU A 244 9.63 -7.81 -11.29
CA LEU A 244 10.62 -8.58 -10.54
C LEU A 244 10.41 -10.10 -10.67
N TYR A 245 9.15 -10.54 -10.61
CA TYR A 245 8.77 -11.94 -10.82
C TYR A 245 9.14 -12.42 -12.23
N CYS A 246 8.92 -11.61 -13.27
CA CYS A 246 9.33 -11.91 -14.64
C CYS A 246 10.86 -12.08 -14.75
N LEU A 247 11.65 -11.23 -14.11
CA LEU A 247 13.11 -11.38 -14.05
C LEU A 247 13.52 -12.67 -13.31
N ALA A 248 12.81 -13.04 -12.24
CA ALA A 248 13.03 -14.32 -11.55
C ALA A 248 12.65 -15.52 -12.42
N ARG A 249 11.55 -15.42 -13.19
CA ARG A 249 11.13 -16.43 -14.18
C ARG A 249 12.12 -16.56 -15.33
N LEU A 250 12.87 -15.52 -15.67
CA LEU A 250 13.99 -15.61 -16.60
C LEU A 250 15.25 -16.18 -15.92
N GLY A 251 15.30 -16.30 -14.59
CA GLY A 251 16.51 -16.72 -13.87
C GLY A 251 17.59 -15.64 -13.79
N ILE A 252 17.23 -14.38 -14.09
CA ILE A 252 18.08 -13.20 -13.95
C ILE A 252 18.20 -12.81 -12.48
N ILE A 253 17.06 -12.81 -11.77
CA ILE A 253 17.01 -12.73 -10.31
C ILE A 253 16.91 -14.16 -9.76
N LYS A 254 17.76 -14.49 -8.80
CA LYS A 254 17.76 -15.81 -8.14
C LYS A 254 17.30 -15.69 -6.69
N GLU A 255 17.00 -16.82 -6.04
CA GLU A 255 16.59 -16.85 -4.62
C GLU A 255 17.64 -16.22 -3.69
N GLU A 256 18.93 -16.33 -4.03
CA GLU A 256 20.03 -15.67 -3.30
C GLU A 256 19.97 -14.13 -3.35
N ASP A 257 19.30 -13.55 -4.35
CA ASP A 257 19.09 -12.11 -4.48
C ASP A 257 17.86 -11.61 -3.71
N TYR A 258 16.92 -12.47 -3.30
CA TYR A 258 15.60 -12.06 -2.79
C TYR A 258 15.69 -11.09 -1.61
N HIS A 259 16.65 -11.31 -0.72
CA HIS A 259 16.91 -10.39 0.37
C HIS A 259 17.27 -8.98 -0.15
N ALA A 260 18.21 -8.87 -1.10
CA ALA A 260 18.61 -7.57 -1.65
C ALA A 260 17.55 -6.96 -2.58
N VAL A 261 16.74 -7.78 -3.25
CA VAL A 261 15.57 -7.32 -4.00
C VAL A 261 14.63 -6.53 -3.08
N VAL A 262 14.44 -6.95 -1.83
CA VAL A 262 13.62 -6.19 -0.89
C VAL A 262 14.42 -5.09 -0.19
N ALA A 263 15.54 -5.44 0.44
CA ALA A 263 16.32 -4.54 1.29
C ALA A 263 17.10 -3.45 0.54
N ARG A 264 17.22 -3.54 -0.80
CA ARG A 264 17.90 -2.53 -1.64
C ARG A 264 16.97 -2.03 -2.74
N VAL A 265 16.52 -2.92 -3.64
CA VAL A 265 15.71 -2.54 -4.81
C VAL A 265 14.35 -1.98 -4.38
N PHE A 266 13.61 -2.69 -3.54
CA PHE A 266 12.29 -2.24 -3.10
C PHE A 266 12.36 -1.00 -2.19
N VAL A 267 13.42 -0.87 -1.37
CA VAL A 267 13.69 0.36 -0.60
C VAL A 267 13.88 1.55 -1.54
N LYS A 268 14.72 1.40 -2.58
CA LYS A 268 14.99 2.45 -3.58
C LYS A 268 13.74 2.75 -4.44
N TYR A 269 12.91 1.74 -4.73
CA TYR A 269 11.61 1.92 -5.37
C TYR A 269 10.68 2.79 -4.53
N LEU A 270 10.57 2.54 -3.22
CA LEU A 270 9.74 3.37 -2.32
C LEU A 270 10.26 4.79 -2.20
N GLU A 271 11.58 4.98 -2.21
CA GLU A 271 12.20 6.31 -2.25
C GLU A 271 11.75 7.09 -3.49
N LEU A 272 11.82 6.46 -4.67
CA LEU A 272 11.32 7.04 -5.91
C LEU A 272 9.82 7.33 -5.84
N MET A 273 9.00 6.38 -5.38
CA MET A 273 7.54 6.55 -5.32
C MET A 273 7.14 7.68 -4.38
N ARG A 274 7.73 7.76 -3.18
CA ARG A 274 7.48 8.88 -2.26
C ARG A 274 7.91 10.21 -2.87
N LYS A 275 9.02 10.26 -3.61
CA LYS A 275 9.46 11.47 -4.30
C LYS A 275 8.46 11.89 -5.38
N LEU A 276 8.00 10.97 -6.23
CA LEU A 276 6.99 11.27 -7.25
C LEU A 276 5.67 11.73 -6.63
N GLN A 277 5.18 11.02 -5.60
CA GLN A 277 3.94 11.34 -4.88
C GLN A 277 3.98 12.77 -4.31
N LEU A 278 5.10 13.17 -3.71
CA LEU A 278 5.25 14.49 -3.09
C LEU A 278 5.54 15.60 -4.11
N VAL A 279 6.43 15.37 -5.07
CA VAL A 279 6.87 16.41 -6.03
C VAL A 279 5.77 16.70 -7.05
N TYR A 280 5.08 15.66 -7.53
CA TYR A 280 4.03 15.81 -8.53
C TYR A 280 2.61 15.69 -7.97
N CYS A 281 2.45 15.62 -6.65
CA CYS A 281 1.15 15.55 -5.98
C CYS A 281 0.24 14.45 -6.57
N LEU A 282 0.78 13.24 -6.77
CA LEU A 282 0.04 12.13 -7.40
C LEU A 282 -1.20 11.76 -6.58
N GLU A 283 -2.31 11.49 -7.25
CA GLU A 283 -3.54 11.06 -6.56
C GLU A 283 -3.46 9.58 -6.14
N PRO A 284 -4.04 9.19 -5.00
CA PRO A 284 -4.20 7.78 -4.62
C PRO A 284 -5.16 7.03 -5.56
N ALA A 285 -4.62 6.13 -6.38
CA ALA A 285 -5.39 5.31 -7.32
C ALA A 285 -6.13 4.19 -6.59
N GLY A 286 -7.46 4.16 -6.71
CA GLY A 286 -8.29 3.11 -6.11
C GLY A 286 -8.27 3.11 -4.58
N SER A 287 -7.94 4.25 -3.95
CA SER A 287 -7.94 4.33 -2.49
C SER A 287 -9.34 4.08 -1.92
N HIS A 288 -9.39 3.32 -0.83
CA HIS A 288 -10.59 3.19 -0.01
C HIS A 288 -10.72 4.36 1.00
N GLY A 289 -9.93 5.44 0.83
CA GLY A 289 -9.78 6.48 1.83
C GLY A 289 -9.29 5.91 3.17
N VAL A 290 -9.90 6.33 4.28
CA VAL A 290 -9.58 5.86 5.64
C VAL A 290 -9.76 4.34 5.85
N TRP A 291 -10.39 3.66 4.90
CA TRP A 291 -10.67 2.23 4.95
C TRP A 291 -9.59 1.37 4.28
N GLY A 292 -8.65 1.99 3.58
CA GLY A 292 -7.48 1.31 3.02
C GLY A 292 -6.39 1.07 4.08
N LEU A 293 -5.45 0.17 3.79
CA LEU A 293 -4.28 -0.02 4.64
C LEU A 293 -3.39 1.23 4.64
N ASP A 294 -3.16 1.76 3.45
CA ASP A 294 -2.41 2.97 3.15
C ASP A 294 -2.94 3.53 1.82
N ASP A 295 -2.65 4.79 1.53
CA ASP A 295 -3.16 5.45 0.31
C ASP A 295 -2.53 4.85 -0.97
N TYR A 296 -1.27 4.39 -0.88
CA TYR A 296 -0.48 4.02 -2.05
C TYR A 296 0.07 2.60 -2.00
N HIS A 297 0.48 2.12 -0.82
CA HIS A 297 1.35 0.95 -0.70
C HIS A 297 0.76 -0.18 0.15
N PHE A 298 1.09 -1.42 -0.18
CA PHE A 298 0.72 -2.60 0.61
C PHE A 298 1.94 -3.48 0.91
N LEU A 299 2.72 -3.83 -0.10
CA LEU A 299 3.87 -4.72 0.01
C LEU A 299 4.91 -4.32 1.07
N PRO A 300 5.27 -3.03 1.30
CA PRO A 300 6.25 -2.71 2.34
C PRO A 300 5.77 -3.04 3.76
N PHE A 301 4.45 -3.08 4.01
CA PHE A 301 3.91 -3.54 5.29
C PHE A 301 4.06 -5.06 5.43
N ILE A 302 3.92 -5.83 4.35
CA ILE A 302 4.20 -7.28 4.35
C ILE A 302 5.69 -7.51 4.64
N PHE A 303 6.59 -6.88 3.89
CA PHE A 303 8.03 -7.08 4.05
C PHE A 303 8.52 -6.59 5.41
N GLY A 304 8.10 -5.39 5.82
CA GLY A 304 8.48 -4.81 7.09
C GLY A 304 7.94 -5.53 8.32
N SER A 305 6.73 -6.10 8.24
CA SER A 305 6.22 -6.94 9.33
C SER A 305 7.01 -8.25 9.46
N SER A 306 7.56 -8.77 8.36
CA SER A 306 8.46 -9.94 8.38
C SER A 306 9.78 -9.62 9.07
N GLN A 307 10.39 -8.46 8.80
CA GLN A 307 11.60 -7.99 9.49
C GLN A 307 11.47 -7.99 11.01
N LEU A 308 10.26 -7.70 11.50
CA LEU A 308 9.97 -7.56 12.93
C LEU A 308 9.45 -8.86 13.58
N ILE A 309 9.33 -9.97 12.84
CA ILE A 309 8.99 -11.27 13.42
C ILE A 309 10.03 -11.64 14.48
N ASP A 310 9.52 -12.05 15.65
CA ASP A 310 10.30 -12.44 16.83
C ASP A 310 11.24 -11.34 17.37
N HIS A 311 11.07 -10.08 16.95
CA HIS A 311 11.84 -8.97 17.46
C HIS A 311 11.65 -8.81 18.98
N LYS A 312 12.77 -8.71 19.70
CA LYS A 312 12.82 -8.80 21.18
C LYS A 312 11.99 -7.70 21.86
N TYR A 313 12.14 -6.46 21.40
CA TYR A 313 11.56 -5.28 22.06
C TYR A 313 10.39 -4.64 21.31
N MET A 314 10.55 -4.38 20.01
CA MET A 314 9.50 -3.79 19.17
C MET A 314 8.36 -4.77 18.91
N LYS A 315 7.14 -4.36 19.27
CA LYS A 315 5.88 -5.09 19.04
C LYS A 315 4.98 -4.27 18.11
N PRO A 316 3.87 -4.81 17.55
CA PRO A 316 2.99 -4.03 16.68
C PRO A 316 2.54 -2.70 17.27
N LYS A 317 2.19 -2.66 18.56
CA LYS A 317 1.86 -1.41 19.28
C LYS A 317 2.98 -0.35 19.33
N SER A 318 4.24 -0.74 19.07
CA SER A 318 5.39 0.17 19.10
C SER A 318 5.33 1.24 18.02
N ILE A 319 4.48 1.09 16.99
CA ILE A 319 4.26 2.13 15.96
C ILE A 319 3.71 3.44 16.53
N HIS A 320 3.19 3.42 17.76
CA HIS A 320 2.71 4.60 18.48
C HIS A 320 3.79 5.35 19.25
N ASN A 321 4.96 4.75 19.43
CA ASN A 321 6.07 5.38 20.14
C ASN A 321 6.89 6.24 19.16
N PRO A 322 6.95 7.58 19.36
CA PRO A 322 7.69 8.48 18.46
C PRO A 322 9.18 8.20 18.45
N ASP A 323 9.80 7.91 19.60
CA ASP A 323 11.23 7.60 19.70
C ASP A 323 11.59 6.36 18.90
N ILE A 324 10.71 5.35 18.88
CA ILE A 324 10.93 4.14 18.06
C ILE A 324 10.89 4.49 16.57
N LEU A 325 9.93 5.30 16.15
CA LEU A 325 9.83 5.70 14.74
C LEU A 325 11.04 6.55 14.32
N GLU A 326 11.44 7.51 15.14
CA GLU A 326 12.58 8.39 14.85
C GLU A 326 13.89 7.59 14.73
N ASN A 327 14.13 6.65 15.64
CA ASN A 327 15.41 5.95 15.70
C ASN A 327 15.50 4.70 14.79
N PHE A 328 14.37 4.10 14.39
CA PHE A 328 14.38 2.80 13.70
C PHE A 328 13.64 2.78 12.36
N SER A 329 13.00 3.88 11.94
CA SER A 329 12.27 3.92 10.65
C SER A 329 13.18 3.75 9.42
N SER A 330 14.48 4.07 9.52
CA SER A 330 15.46 3.81 8.45
C SER A 330 15.83 2.33 8.29
N GLU A 331 15.59 1.51 9.32
CA GLU A 331 16.03 0.11 9.37
C GLU A 331 14.90 -0.89 9.12
N TYR A 332 13.64 -0.47 9.28
CA TYR A 332 12.47 -1.34 9.18
C TYR A 332 11.40 -0.71 8.28
N LEU A 333 11.07 -1.38 7.17
CA LEU A 333 10.12 -0.91 6.16
C LEU A 333 8.75 -0.55 6.75
N TYR A 334 8.25 -1.37 7.69
CA TYR A 334 6.95 -1.11 8.33
C TYR A 334 6.98 0.22 9.08
N LEU A 335 8.03 0.45 9.87
CA LEU A 335 8.20 1.68 10.64
C LEU A 335 8.44 2.87 9.72
N SER A 336 9.19 2.69 8.62
CA SER A 336 9.36 3.69 7.56
C SER A 336 8.02 4.16 7.00
N CYS A 337 7.12 3.22 6.67
CA CYS A 337 5.80 3.55 6.16
C CYS A 337 4.94 4.27 7.21
N ILE A 338 4.94 3.82 8.47
CA ILE A 338 4.21 4.52 9.54
C ILE A 338 4.73 5.95 9.73
N ALA A 339 6.06 6.14 9.74
CA ALA A 339 6.68 7.45 9.88
C ALA A 339 6.27 8.37 8.73
N PHE A 340 6.23 7.86 7.50
CA PHE A 340 5.75 8.59 6.33
C PHE A 340 4.27 8.99 6.48
N VAL A 341 3.39 8.04 6.81
CA VAL A 341 1.95 8.32 7.01
C VAL A 341 1.71 9.40 8.07
N LYS A 342 2.40 9.32 9.22
CA LYS A 342 2.29 10.31 10.30
C LYS A 342 2.84 11.69 9.93
N LYS A 343 3.79 11.75 8.99
CA LYS A 343 4.33 13.01 8.49
C LYS A 343 3.31 13.71 7.57
N GLU A 344 2.75 12.95 6.64
CA GLU A 344 1.85 13.45 5.59
C GLU A 344 0.43 13.74 6.10
N LYS A 345 -0.12 12.90 6.97
CA LYS A 345 -1.47 13.05 7.52
C LYS A 345 -1.43 13.73 8.89
N LYS A 346 -2.28 14.75 9.07
CA LYS A 346 -2.44 15.47 10.35
C LYS A 346 -3.63 14.92 11.13
N GLY A 347 -3.57 15.00 12.45
CA GLY A 347 -4.62 14.52 13.35
C GLY A 347 -4.21 13.26 14.12
N LEU A 348 -5.18 12.62 14.77
CA LEU A 348 -4.94 11.38 15.50
C LEU A 348 -4.77 10.23 14.51
N PHE A 349 -3.78 9.36 14.76
CA PHE A 349 -3.48 8.24 13.88
C PHE A 349 -4.68 7.30 13.67
N ALA A 350 -5.44 7.05 14.74
CA ALA A 350 -6.67 6.26 14.69
C ALA A 350 -7.79 6.86 13.83
N GLU A 351 -7.77 8.17 13.56
CA GLU A 351 -8.81 8.84 12.74
C GLU A 351 -8.48 8.79 11.25
N HIS A 352 -7.22 9.03 10.89
CA HIS A 352 -6.81 9.07 9.48
C HIS A 352 -6.26 7.74 8.95
N SER A 353 -5.91 6.81 9.85
CA SER A 353 -5.37 5.49 9.53
C SER A 353 -5.88 4.40 10.50
N PRO A 354 -7.22 4.26 10.66
CA PRO A 354 -7.82 3.35 11.65
C PRO A 354 -7.41 1.89 11.46
N LEU A 355 -7.22 1.43 10.22
CA LEU A 355 -6.81 0.05 9.95
C LEU A 355 -5.39 -0.26 10.49
N LEU A 356 -4.42 0.64 10.24
CA LEU A 356 -3.07 0.49 10.77
C LEU A 356 -3.06 0.59 12.30
N ASP A 357 -3.92 1.45 12.86
CA ASP A 357 -4.11 1.57 14.31
C ASP A 357 -4.63 0.26 14.91
N ASP A 358 -5.66 -0.32 14.30
CA ASP A 358 -6.23 -1.61 14.71
C ASP A 358 -5.23 -2.77 14.61
N ILE A 359 -4.46 -2.83 13.51
CA ILE A 359 -3.39 -3.84 13.34
C ILE A 359 -2.34 -3.73 14.46
N SER A 360 -2.07 -2.53 14.97
CA SER A 360 -1.14 -2.33 16.07
C SER A 360 -1.57 -3.04 17.37
N GLY A 361 -2.86 -3.32 17.52
CA GLY A 361 -3.43 -4.11 18.62
C GLY A 361 -3.15 -5.61 18.54
N VAL A 362 -2.68 -6.12 17.40
CA VAL A 362 -2.31 -7.53 17.24
C VAL A 362 -1.06 -7.83 18.09
N PRO A 363 -1.03 -8.93 18.86
CA PRO A 363 0.01 -9.13 19.87
C PRO A 363 1.40 -9.46 19.29
N ALA A 364 1.49 -9.98 18.06
CA ALA A 364 2.74 -10.48 17.49
C ALA A 364 2.87 -10.18 16.00
N TRP A 365 4.07 -9.77 15.57
CA TRP A 365 4.40 -9.48 14.17
C TRP A 365 4.17 -10.67 13.23
N LYS A 366 4.40 -11.91 13.69
CA LYS A 366 4.06 -13.12 12.90
C LYS A 366 2.58 -13.17 12.50
N LYS A 367 1.69 -12.79 13.41
CA LYS A 367 0.24 -12.71 13.14
C LYS A 367 -0.09 -11.53 12.22
N VAL A 368 0.58 -10.38 12.41
CA VAL A 368 0.45 -9.22 11.51
C VAL A 368 0.85 -9.61 10.09
N ASN A 369 2.04 -10.16 9.88
CA ASN A 369 2.54 -10.59 8.58
C ASN A 369 1.61 -11.63 7.92
N SER A 370 1.19 -12.66 8.67
CA SER A 370 0.22 -13.66 8.18
C SER A 370 -1.11 -13.02 7.77
N GLY A 371 -1.62 -12.08 8.56
CA GLY A 371 -2.86 -11.35 8.27
C GLY A 371 -2.72 -10.45 7.04
N LEU A 372 -1.59 -9.76 6.89
CA LEU A 372 -1.31 -8.89 5.75
C LEU A 372 -1.15 -9.68 4.45
N LEU A 373 -0.55 -10.87 4.46
CA LEU A 373 -0.49 -11.74 3.28
C LEU A 373 -1.90 -12.17 2.82
N LYS A 374 -2.78 -12.55 3.75
CA LYS A 374 -4.17 -12.88 3.44
C LYS A 374 -4.94 -11.65 2.94
N MET A 375 -4.71 -10.50 3.57
CA MET A 375 -5.37 -9.25 3.21
C MET A 375 -4.87 -8.74 1.85
N TYR A 376 -3.60 -8.90 1.48
CA TYR A 376 -3.10 -8.55 0.15
C TYR A 376 -3.77 -9.39 -0.93
N LYS A 377 -3.93 -10.70 -0.70
CA LYS A 377 -4.70 -11.55 -1.61
C LYS A 377 -6.13 -11.01 -1.78
N ALA A 378 -6.85 -10.75 -0.68
CA ALA A 378 -8.26 -10.39 -0.72
C ALA A 378 -8.53 -8.94 -1.20
N GLU A 379 -7.70 -7.98 -0.77
CA GLU A 379 -7.91 -6.55 -0.96
C GLU A 379 -7.09 -5.96 -2.12
N VAL A 380 -6.14 -6.71 -2.69
CA VAL A 380 -5.41 -6.32 -3.90
C VAL A 380 -5.66 -7.33 -5.02
N LEU A 381 -5.22 -8.58 -4.85
CA LEU A 381 -5.27 -9.59 -5.92
C LEU A 381 -6.68 -10.10 -6.25
N GLU A 382 -7.64 -9.92 -5.35
CA GLU A 382 -9.04 -10.32 -5.55
C GLU A 382 -9.98 -9.14 -5.89
N LYS A 383 -9.44 -7.92 -6.03
CA LYS A 383 -10.22 -6.74 -6.41
C LYS A 383 -10.12 -6.45 -7.89
N VAL A 384 -11.24 -6.63 -8.60
CA VAL A 384 -11.35 -6.31 -10.04
C VAL A 384 -10.89 -4.89 -10.36
N PRO A 385 -11.30 -3.83 -9.62
CA PRO A 385 -10.86 -2.48 -9.93
C PRO A 385 -9.34 -2.26 -9.93
N ILE A 386 -8.61 -3.09 -9.17
CA ILE A 386 -7.14 -3.07 -9.09
C ILE A 386 -6.57 -3.99 -10.17
N MET A 387 -6.95 -5.27 -10.16
CA MET A 387 -6.37 -6.30 -11.01
C MET A 387 -6.79 -6.25 -12.48
N GLN A 388 -7.81 -5.46 -12.84
CA GLN A 388 -8.13 -5.19 -14.25
C GLN A 388 -6.98 -4.51 -15.02
N HIS A 389 -6.03 -3.90 -14.29
CA HIS A 389 -4.85 -3.27 -14.88
C HIS A 389 -3.62 -4.19 -14.91
N PHE A 390 -3.69 -5.36 -14.26
CA PHE A 390 -2.62 -6.34 -14.27
C PHE A 390 -2.43 -6.95 -15.67
N LEU A 391 -1.18 -7.12 -16.07
CA LEU A 391 -0.80 -7.50 -17.43
C LEU A 391 -0.46 -8.99 -17.53
N PHE A 392 -0.89 -9.63 -18.63
CA PHE A 392 -0.64 -11.05 -18.89
C PHE A 392 0.08 -11.23 -20.22
N GLY A 393 1.24 -11.88 -20.17
CA GLY A 393 2.10 -12.21 -21.30
C GLY A 393 2.41 -13.71 -21.37
N TRP A 394 3.62 -14.07 -21.79
CA TRP A 394 4.09 -15.45 -21.82
C TRP A 394 4.81 -15.87 -20.54
N LEU A 395 5.50 -14.95 -19.85
CA LEU A 395 6.08 -15.16 -18.53
C LEU A 395 4.97 -15.29 -17.48
N ILE A 396 4.00 -14.37 -17.50
CA ILE A 396 2.79 -14.41 -16.66
C ILE A 396 1.61 -14.83 -17.52
N LYS A 397 1.43 -16.15 -17.67
CA LYS A 397 0.43 -16.72 -18.57
C LYS A 397 -1.00 -16.50 -18.08
N TRP A 398 -1.86 -16.11 -19.00
CA TRP A 398 -3.31 -16.20 -18.87
C TRP A 398 -3.78 -17.57 -19.34
N TYR A 399 -4.55 -18.28 -18.50
CA TYR A 399 -5.22 -19.52 -18.89
C TYR A 399 -6.71 -19.26 -19.02
N ASP A 400 -7.22 -19.30 -20.25
CA ASP A 400 -8.67 -19.26 -20.46
C ASP A 400 -9.31 -20.55 -19.91
N SER A 401 -10.31 -20.39 -19.06
CA SER A 401 -11.07 -21.47 -18.44
C SER A 401 -11.73 -22.41 -19.46
N LEU A 402 -11.94 -21.97 -20.70
CA LEU A 402 -12.42 -22.82 -21.80
C LEU A 402 -11.42 -23.91 -22.22
N LEU A 403 -10.12 -23.63 -22.16
CA LEU A 403 -9.07 -24.61 -22.47
C LEU A 403 -8.93 -25.66 -21.37
N HIS A 404 -9.17 -25.28 -20.10
CA HIS A 404 -9.23 -26.23 -18.99
C HIS A 404 -10.41 -27.20 -19.15
N LEU A 405 -11.59 -26.73 -19.57
CA LEU A 405 -12.71 -27.63 -19.89
C LEU A 405 -12.38 -28.54 -21.08
N PHE A 406 -11.70 -28.03 -22.11
CA PHE A 406 -11.31 -28.84 -23.26
C PHE A 406 -10.27 -29.91 -22.91
N PHE A 407 -9.26 -29.58 -22.10
CA PHE A 407 -8.26 -30.55 -21.66
C PHE A 407 -8.78 -31.55 -20.62
N PHE A 408 -9.67 -31.15 -19.70
CA PHE A 408 -10.23 -32.07 -18.71
C PHE A 408 -11.41 -32.90 -19.22
N PHE A 409 -12.28 -32.37 -20.09
CA PHE A 409 -13.45 -33.11 -20.60
C PHE A 409 -13.22 -33.75 -21.96
N PHE A 410 -12.49 -33.10 -22.88
CA PHE A 410 -12.33 -33.62 -24.26
C PHE A 410 -11.05 -34.44 -24.45
N PHE A 411 -9.98 -34.20 -23.70
CA PHE A 411 -8.74 -34.97 -23.85
C PHE A 411 -8.86 -36.44 -23.41
N PRO A 412 -9.56 -36.79 -22.32
CA PRO A 412 -9.87 -38.18 -22.01
C PRO A 412 -10.77 -38.81 -23.08
N PHE A 413 -11.67 -38.02 -23.68
CA PHE A 413 -12.60 -38.50 -24.71
C PHE A 413 -11.89 -38.81 -26.02
N LEU A 414 -10.92 -37.99 -26.44
CA LEU A 414 -10.07 -38.26 -27.61
C LEU A 414 -9.12 -39.44 -27.37
N TYR A 415 -8.61 -39.62 -26.14
CA TYR A 415 -7.82 -40.79 -25.79
C TYR A 415 -8.67 -42.08 -25.79
N TYR A 416 -9.89 -42.03 -25.26
CA TYR A 416 -10.83 -43.16 -25.22
C TYR A 416 -11.39 -43.51 -26.61
N VAL A 417 -11.71 -42.52 -27.43
CA VAL A 417 -12.16 -42.72 -28.82
C VAL A 417 -11.00 -43.18 -29.70
N GLY A 418 -9.79 -42.65 -29.49
CA GLY A 418 -8.58 -43.11 -30.17
C GLY A 418 -8.22 -44.56 -29.84
N PHE A 419 -8.32 -44.97 -28.56
CA PHE A 419 -8.10 -46.35 -28.12
C PHE A 419 -9.19 -47.32 -28.65
N CYS A 420 -10.45 -46.88 -28.72
CA CYS A 420 -11.54 -47.63 -29.34
C CYS A 420 -11.41 -47.76 -30.87
N LEU A 421 -10.84 -46.76 -31.57
CA LEU A 421 -10.56 -46.87 -33.01
C LEU A 421 -9.37 -47.81 -33.28
N PHE A 422 -8.32 -47.76 -32.45
CA PHE A 422 -7.12 -48.58 -32.60
C PHE A 422 -7.41 -50.08 -32.37
N THR A 423 -8.19 -50.41 -31.34
CA THR A 423 -8.64 -51.79 -31.06
C THR A 423 -9.60 -52.35 -32.13
N ARG A 424 -10.39 -51.49 -32.80
CA ARG A 424 -11.27 -51.89 -33.90
C ARG A 424 -10.52 -52.11 -35.23
N ILE A 425 -9.34 -51.50 -35.41
CA ILE A 425 -8.48 -51.72 -36.58
C ILE A 425 -7.68 -53.03 -36.43
N GLU A 426 -7.17 -53.36 -35.23
CA GLU A 426 -6.47 -54.63 -34.98
C GLU A 426 -7.38 -55.85 -35.18
N THR A 427 -8.64 -55.78 -34.71
CA THR A 427 -9.62 -56.87 -34.90
C THR A 427 -10.11 -57.05 -36.35
N SER A 428 -9.97 -56.03 -37.21
CA SER A 428 -10.22 -56.15 -38.65
C SER A 428 -9.00 -56.68 -39.43
N CYS A 429 -7.76 -56.39 -39.01
CA CYS A 429 -6.56 -56.93 -39.66
C CYS A 429 -6.34 -58.43 -39.37
N GLN A 430 -6.83 -58.95 -38.24
CA GLN A 430 -6.77 -60.40 -37.94
C GLN A 430 -7.82 -61.26 -38.67
N LYS A 431 -8.76 -60.67 -39.41
CA LYS A 431 -9.76 -61.41 -40.22
C LYS A 431 -9.47 -61.46 -41.72
N VAL A 432 -8.36 -60.90 -42.18
CA VAL A 432 -7.92 -60.93 -43.59
C VAL A 432 -6.66 -61.81 -43.78
N ALA A 433 -6.19 -62.47 -42.72
CA ALA A 433 -5.13 -63.46 -42.77
C ALA A 433 -5.59 -64.79 -42.16
N LEU A 434 -6.52 -65.46 -42.85
CA LEU A 434 -6.83 -66.90 -42.70
C LEU A 434 -7.49 -67.41 -43.97
#